data_AF-A0A7V3SBS9-F1
#
_entry.id   AF-A0A7V3SBS9-F1
#
_cell.length_a   1.000
_cell.length_b   1.000
_cell.length_c   1.000
_cell.angle_alpha   90.00
_cell.angle_beta   90.00
_cell.angle_gamma   90.00
#
_symmetry.space_group_name_H-M   'P 1'
#
loop_
_entity.id
_entity.type
_entity.pdbx_description
1 polymer ?
#
loop_
_entity_poly.entity_id
_entity_poly.type
_entity_poly.pdbx_seq_one_letter_code
_entity_poly.pdbx_strand_id
1 'polypeptide(L)'
;MRAPIGSAIRLWRSPPSGQRRTHMADRYIIAQDAGGSMTDCFLVDRDGKFVTGKFITHPEDERISYLGALRDAAGRWKMTSAQIHREAICSTYTGTSMVNVLVTQSGSKVGLIITRGFAHLPIIERGLTWIGQTYEDILHQQLHEHTPWLVQPENIKEVTERISVGSYYMVHHSFPGTVIIPLNEKEA
;
A
#
# COMPACT_ATOMS: atom_id res chain seq x y z
N MET A 1 19.16 35.99 18.44
CA MET A 1 19.44 34.55 18.63
C MET A 1 19.00 33.80 17.37
N ARG A 2 19.95 33.37 16.54
CA ARG A 2 19.70 32.53 15.35
C ARG A 2 20.51 31.25 15.56
N ALA A 3 19.83 30.11 15.60
CA ALA A 3 20.48 28.80 15.59
C ALA A 3 20.99 28.48 14.17
N PRO A 4 22.20 27.96 13.98
CA PRO A 4 22.63 27.50 12.67
C PRO A 4 22.08 26.10 12.36
N ILE A 5 21.56 25.96 11.15
CA ILE A 5 21.11 24.71 10.53
C ILE A 5 22.35 23.87 10.21
N GLY A 6 22.51 22.75 10.90
CA GLY A 6 23.57 21.76 10.66
C GLY A 6 23.11 20.69 9.67
N SER A 7 23.81 20.61 8.54
CA SER A 7 23.64 19.64 7.45
C SER A 7 23.62 18.18 7.91
N ALA A 8 22.50 17.50 7.72
CA ALA A 8 22.41 16.04 7.77
C ALA A 8 22.53 15.48 6.35
N ILE A 9 23.68 14.88 6.03
CA ILE A 9 23.87 13.70 5.17
C ILE A 9 25.32 13.26 5.44
N ARG A 10 25.48 12.18 6.19
CA ARG A 10 26.80 11.58 6.45
C ARG A 10 27.04 10.55 5.36
N LEU A 11 27.59 11.00 4.22
CA LEU A 11 28.14 10.11 3.20
C LEU A 11 29.20 9.21 3.84
N TRP A 12 28.98 7.91 3.75
CA TRP A 12 29.78 6.89 4.42
C TRP A 12 31.18 6.84 3.79
N ARG A 13 32.22 7.20 4.55
CA ARG A 13 33.62 7.10 4.12
C ARG A 13 34.18 5.74 4.53
N SER A 14 34.80 5.04 3.58
CA SER A 14 35.46 3.74 3.79
C SER A 14 36.64 3.84 4.76
N PRO A 15 36.86 2.87 5.66
CA PRO A 15 38.01 2.86 6.56
C PRO A 15 39.29 2.36 5.84
N PRO A 16 40.49 2.65 6.38
CA PRO A 16 41.76 2.37 5.73
C PRO A 16 42.07 0.86 5.71
N SER A 17 42.71 0.42 4.64
CA SER A 17 43.13 -0.96 4.37
C SER A 17 44.26 -1.40 5.32
N GLY A 18 43.95 -2.27 6.30
CA GLY A 18 45.01 -2.82 7.16
C GLY A 18 44.60 -3.73 8.33
N GLN A 19 43.33 -4.07 8.53
CA GLN A 19 42.91 -4.98 9.60
C GLN A 19 42.39 -6.31 9.06
N ARG A 20 42.89 -7.39 9.67
CA ARG A 20 42.47 -8.79 9.46
C ARG A 20 40.95 -8.87 9.31
N ARG A 21 40.48 -9.48 8.22
CA ARG A 21 39.08 -9.80 7.95
C ARG A 21 38.53 -10.78 8.99
N THR A 22 38.18 -10.29 10.18
CA THR A 22 37.13 -10.93 10.98
C THR A 22 35.85 -10.81 10.16
N HIS A 23 35.15 -11.92 9.89
CA HIS A 23 33.86 -11.96 9.18
C HIS A 23 32.97 -10.79 9.64
N MET A 24 32.99 -9.71 8.88
CA MET A 24 32.18 -8.54 9.20
C MET A 24 30.85 -8.84 8.54
N ALA A 25 30.00 -9.60 9.24
CA ALA A 25 28.63 -10.00 8.90
C ALA A 25 28.19 -9.45 7.55
N ASP A 26 28.20 -10.29 6.50
CA ASP A 26 27.88 -9.86 5.14
C ASP A 26 26.44 -9.38 5.10
N ARG A 27 26.25 -8.07 5.12
CA ARG A 27 24.92 -7.50 5.28
C ARG A 27 24.18 -7.45 3.95
N TYR A 28 22.98 -8.01 3.92
CA TYR A 28 22.16 -8.04 2.71
C TYR A 28 20.93 -7.14 2.79
N ILE A 29 20.55 -6.57 1.65
CA ILE A 29 19.25 -5.92 1.45
C ILE A 29 18.49 -6.75 0.41
N ILE A 30 17.27 -7.11 0.75
CA ILE A 30 16.36 -7.84 -0.13
C ILE A 30 15.26 -6.87 -0.54
N ALA A 31 15.02 -6.73 -1.84
CA ALA A 31 13.85 -6.04 -2.37
C ALA A 31 13.10 -6.98 -3.31
N GLN A 32 11.79 -7.09 -3.16
CA GLN A 32 10.96 -8.03 -3.89
C GLN A 32 9.81 -7.28 -4.53
N ASP A 33 9.54 -7.58 -5.80
CA ASP A 33 8.37 -7.11 -6.53
C ASP A 33 7.51 -8.30 -6.94
N ALA A 34 6.28 -8.37 -6.42
CA ALA A 34 5.40 -9.53 -6.51
C ALA A 34 4.02 -9.19 -7.13
N GLY A 35 3.20 -10.20 -7.35
CA GLY A 35 1.80 -10.04 -7.75
C GLY A 35 1.52 -9.92 -9.26
N GLY A 36 2.57 -9.78 -10.08
CA GLY A 36 2.48 -9.97 -11.53
C GLY A 36 2.60 -11.45 -11.91
N SER A 37 2.83 -11.77 -13.19
CA SER A 37 3.08 -13.15 -13.63
C SER A 37 4.32 -13.78 -12.98
N MET A 38 5.32 -12.95 -12.68
CA MET A 38 6.58 -13.35 -12.05
C MET A 38 6.83 -12.49 -10.82
N THR A 39 7.49 -13.06 -9.83
CA THR A 39 8.04 -12.36 -8.66
C THR A 39 9.52 -12.15 -8.88
N ASP A 40 9.96 -10.91 -8.81
CA ASP A 40 11.34 -10.49 -9.02
C ASP A 40 12.00 -10.15 -7.68
N CYS A 41 13.21 -10.66 -7.46
CA CYS A 41 14.03 -10.39 -6.28
C CYS A 41 15.26 -9.57 -6.69
N PHE A 42 15.57 -8.52 -5.95
CA PHE A 42 16.78 -7.72 -6.05
C PHE A 42 17.55 -7.86 -4.73
N LEU A 43 18.69 -8.55 -4.77
CA LEU A 43 19.51 -8.84 -3.61
C LEU A 43 20.83 -8.07 -3.69
N VAL A 44 21.12 -7.26 -2.67
CA VAL A 44 22.27 -6.35 -2.63
C VAL A 44 23.16 -6.67 -1.43
N ASP A 45 24.48 -6.72 -1.63
CA ASP A 45 25.46 -6.85 -0.55
C ASP A 45 25.92 -5.49 -0.02
N ARG A 46 26.77 -5.51 1.01
CA ARG A 46 27.31 -4.29 1.63
C ARG A 46 28.19 -3.45 0.70
N ASP A 47 28.85 -4.08 -0.27
CA ASP A 47 29.72 -3.40 -1.23
C ASP A 47 28.91 -2.81 -2.41
N GLY A 48 27.58 -2.96 -2.39
CA GLY A 48 26.67 -2.50 -3.43
C GLY A 48 26.62 -3.42 -4.66
N LYS A 49 27.21 -4.62 -4.59
CA LYS A 49 27.03 -5.63 -5.64
C LYS A 49 25.65 -6.24 -5.49
N PHE A 50 25.03 -6.53 -6.62
CA PHE A 50 23.69 -7.08 -6.62
C PHE A 50 23.54 -8.25 -7.58
N VAL A 51 22.56 -9.09 -7.27
CA VAL A 51 22.05 -10.13 -8.14
C VAL A 51 20.54 -10.05 -8.15
N THR A 52 19.95 -10.41 -9.28
CA THR A 52 18.50 -10.53 -9.40
C THR A 52 18.10 -11.99 -9.34
N GLY A 53 16.87 -12.25 -8.90
CA GLY A 53 16.24 -13.55 -8.98
C GLY A 53 14.84 -13.40 -9.57
N LYS A 54 14.32 -14.46 -10.19
CA LYS A 54 13.02 -14.44 -10.83
C LYS A 54 12.32 -15.78 -10.65
N PHE A 55 11.06 -15.75 -10.24
CA PHE A 55 10.28 -16.95 -9.99
C PHE A 55 8.81 -16.76 -10.38
N ILE A 56 8.11 -17.84 -10.72
CA ILE A 56 6.69 -17.77 -11.08
C ILE A 56 5.85 -17.36 -9.85
N THR A 57 4.95 -16.40 -10.02
CA THR A 57 4.05 -15.96 -8.94
C THR A 57 2.98 -17.02 -8.68
N HIS A 58 2.77 -17.33 -7.42
CA HIS A 58 1.72 -18.18 -6.86
C HIS A 58 0.76 -17.29 -6.07
N PRO A 59 -0.33 -16.79 -6.68
CA PRO A 59 -1.28 -15.88 -6.01
C PRO A 59 -1.95 -16.49 -4.77
N GLU A 60 -2.11 -17.81 -4.74
CA GLU A 60 -2.66 -18.57 -3.62
C GLU A 60 -1.71 -18.67 -2.42
N ASP A 61 -0.39 -18.60 -2.64
CA ASP A 61 0.62 -18.57 -1.59
C ASP A 61 1.88 -17.81 -2.03
N GLU A 62 1.85 -16.49 -1.80
CA GLU A 62 2.95 -15.60 -2.15
C GLU A 62 4.28 -15.95 -1.44
N ARG A 63 4.25 -16.73 -0.35
CA ARG A 63 5.47 -17.17 0.36
C ARG A 63 6.34 -18.05 -0.53
N ILE A 64 5.71 -18.93 -1.34
CA ILE A 64 6.40 -19.78 -2.30
C ILE A 64 7.14 -18.92 -3.31
N SER A 65 6.47 -17.89 -3.81
CA SER A 65 7.00 -16.93 -4.79
C SER A 65 8.18 -16.14 -4.24
N TYR A 66 8.03 -15.58 -3.04
CA TYR A 66 9.07 -14.84 -2.34
C TYR A 66 10.33 -15.69 -2.12
N LEU A 67 10.16 -16.90 -1.57
CA LEU A 67 11.29 -17.79 -1.29
C LEU A 67 11.92 -18.32 -2.57
N GLY A 68 11.13 -18.59 -3.62
CA GLY A 68 11.60 -19.01 -4.92
C GLY A 68 12.47 -17.95 -5.58
N ALA A 69 12.00 -16.71 -5.64
CA ALA A 69 12.73 -15.59 -6.24
C ALA A 69 14.04 -15.30 -5.48
N LEU A 70 14.01 -15.33 -4.15
CA LEU A 70 15.23 -15.15 -3.37
C LEU A 70 16.20 -16.33 -3.53
N ARG A 71 15.71 -17.57 -3.61
CA ARG A 71 16.57 -18.75 -3.82
C ARG A 71 17.28 -18.67 -5.16
N ASP A 72 16.58 -18.22 -6.21
CA ASP A 72 17.18 -18.00 -7.52
C ASP A 72 18.27 -16.91 -7.46
N ALA A 73 18.02 -15.78 -6.78
CA ALA A 73 19.01 -14.72 -6.57
C ALA A 73 20.23 -15.24 -5.77
N ALA A 74 19.99 -15.83 -4.61
CA ALA A 74 21.03 -16.34 -3.70
C ALA A 74 21.88 -17.45 -4.34
N GLY A 75 21.28 -18.26 -5.21
CA GLY A 75 21.98 -19.30 -5.97
C GLY A 75 23.13 -18.76 -6.82
N ARG A 76 23.03 -17.52 -7.32
CA ARG A 76 24.12 -16.84 -8.06
C ARG A 76 25.35 -16.57 -7.20
N TRP A 77 25.18 -16.46 -5.88
CA TRP A 77 26.26 -16.36 -4.90
C TRP A 77 26.57 -17.68 -4.21
N LYS A 78 25.97 -18.80 -4.67
CA LYS A 78 26.09 -20.12 -4.05
C LYS A 78 25.66 -20.13 -2.58
N MET A 79 24.67 -19.29 -2.25
CA MET A 79 24.10 -19.15 -0.92
C MET A 79 22.67 -19.67 -0.89
N THR A 80 22.22 -20.03 0.30
CA THR A 80 20.83 -20.39 0.57
C THR A 80 20.05 -19.16 1.03
N SER A 81 18.72 -19.18 0.87
CA SER A 81 17.84 -18.13 1.40
C SER A 81 18.01 -17.95 2.92
N ALA A 82 18.26 -19.03 3.67
CA ALA A 82 18.47 -18.99 5.12
C ALA A 82 19.77 -18.25 5.51
N GLN A 83 20.84 -18.42 4.73
CA GLN A 83 22.09 -17.68 4.94
C GLN A 83 21.90 -16.18 4.66
N ILE A 84 21.19 -15.84 3.57
CA ILE A 84 20.88 -14.44 3.26
C ILE A 84 20.01 -13.81 4.36
N HIS A 85 18.94 -14.47 4.80
CA HIS A 85 18.05 -13.92 5.83
C HIS A 85 18.73 -13.74 7.19
N ARG A 86 19.70 -14.59 7.54
CA ARG A 86 20.44 -14.46 8.81
C ARG A 86 21.22 -13.16 8.90
N GLU A 87 21.74 -12.68 7.77
CA GLU A 87 22.56 -11.49 7.68
C GLU A 87 21.83 -10.31 6.99
N ALA A 88 20.53 -10.44 6.73
CA ALA A 88 19.74 -9.40 6.10
C ALA A 88 19.53 -8.22 7.06
N ILE A 89 19.84 -7.01 6.61
CA ILE A 89 19.49 -5.77 7.33
C ILE A 89 18.01 -5.46 7.14
N CYS A 90 17.52 -5.67 5.92
CA CYS A 90 16.18 -5.25 5.51
C CYS A 90 15.67 -6.17 4.39
N SER A 91 14.36 -6.44 4.43
CA SER A 91 13.62 -7.04 3.34
C SER A 91 12.40 -6.17 3.04
N THR A 92 12.36 -5.58 1.85
CA THR A 92 11.22 -4.79 1.37
C THR A 92 10.41 -5.63 0.40
N TYR A 93 9.12 -5.76 0.68
CA TYR A 93 8.17 -6.44 -0.17
C TYR A 93 7.23 -5.41 -0.81
N THR A 94 7.25 -5.36 -2.13
CA THR A 94 6.31 -4.60 -2.94
C THR A 94 5.56 -5.56 -3.84
N GLY A 95 4.35 -5.20 -4.23
CA GLY A 95 3.62 -6.01 -5.18
C GLY A 95 2.37 -5.35 -5.71
N THR A 96 1.85 -5.97 -6.76
CA THR A 96 0.71 -5.50 -7.54
C THR A 96 -0.58 -6.27 -7.24
N SER A 97 -0.53 -7.29 -6.37
CA SER A 97 -1.70 -8.14 -6.07
C SER A 97 -2.92 -7.32 -5.64
N MET A 98 -2.73 -6.30 -4.78
CA MET A 98 -3.84 -5.45 -4.31
C MET A 98 -4.44 -4.59 -5.42
N VAL A 99 -3.60 -3.97 -6.27
CA VAL A 99 -4.11 -3.14 -7.37
C VAL A 99 -4.78 -4.00 -8.43
N ASN A 100 -4.27 -5.20 -8.69
CA ASN A 100 -4.88 -6.15 -9.62
C ASN A 100 -6.28 -6.53 -9.14
N VAL A 101 -6.47 -6.82 -7.86
CA VAL A 101 -7.80 -7.11 -7.28
C VAL A 101 -8.77 -5.93 -7.47
N LEU A 102 -8.31 -4.69 -7.36
CA LEU A 102 -9.14 -3.51 -7.60
C LEU A 102 -9.49 -3.33 -9.09
N VAL A 103 -8.52 -3.50 -9.98
CA VAL A 103 -8.70 -3.33 -11.43
C VAL A 103 -9.57 -4.42 -12.02
N THR A 104 -9.42 -5.68 -11.59
CA THR A 104 -10.21 -6.82 -12.08
C THR A 104 -11.51 -7.02 -11.33
N GLN A 105 -11.72 -6.29 -10.23
CA GLN A 105 -12.86 -6.44 -9.33
C GLN A 105 -13.06 -7.88 -8.82
N SER A 106 -11.97 -8.63 -8.68
CA SER A 106 -11.98 -10.03 -8.21
C SER A 106 -11.89 -10.16 -6.69
N GLY A 107 -12.16 -9.08 -5.97
CA GLY A 107 -12.10 -9.03 -4.51
C GLY A 107 -13.22 -9.81 -3.85
N SER A 108 -13.16 -9.93 -2.53
CA SER A 108 -14.26 -10.49 -1.74
C SER A 108 -15.49 -9.58 -1.80
N LYS A 109 -16.68 -10.19 -1.71
CA LYS A 109 -17.93 -9.43 -1.54
C LYS A 109 -17.92 -8.78 -0.15
N VAL A 110 -17.96 -7.46 -0.13
CA VAL A 110 -17.97 -6.65 1.10
C VAL A 110 -19.33 -5.99 1.30
N GLY A 111 -19.62 -5.61 2.55
CA GLY A 111 -20.76 -4.77 2.90
C GLY A 111 -20.31 -3.44 3.50
N LEU A 112 -21.16 -2.43 3.38
CA LEU A 112 -20.92 -1.09 3.89
C LEU A 112 -21.99 -0.72 4.91
N ILE A 113 -21.56 -0.36 6.11
CA ILE A 113 -22.42 0.27 7.11
C ILE A 113 -22.19 1.78 7.04
N ILE A 114 -23.27 2.55 6.88
CA ILE A 114 -23.21 3.99 6.67
C ILE A 114 -24.29 4.71 7.47
N THR A 115 -24.07 6.00 7.76
CA THR A 115 -25.07 6.86 8.39
C THR A 115 -26.38 6.87 7.59
N ARG A 116 -27.52 6.79 8.29
CA ARG A 116 -28.84 6.90 7.65
C ARG A 116 -29.00 8.19 6.85
N GLY A 117 -29.56 8.06 5.64
CA GLY A 117 -29.73 9.14 4.67
C GLY A 117 -28.54 9.32 3.74
N PHE A 118 -27.50 8.47 3.85
CA PHE A 118 -26.27 8.57 3.05
C PHE A 118 -25.95 7.31 2.23
N ALA A 119 -26.83 6.30 2.19
CA ALA A 119 -26.61 5.06 1.44
C ALA A 119 -26.20 5.27 -0.03
N HIS A 120 -26.69 6.33 -0.68
CA HIS A 120 -26.40 6.60 -2.09
C HIS A 120 -25.04 7.29 -2.32
N LEU A 121 -24.33 7.76 -1.30
CA LEU A 121 -23.03 8.44 -1.47
C LEU A 121 -22.00 7.65 -2.30
N PRO A 122 -21.73 6.36 -2.04
CA PRO A 122 -20.80 5.58 -2.86
C PRO A 122 -21.33 5.30 -4.27
N ILE A 123 -22.64 5.35 -4.49
CA ILE A 123 -23.28 5.08 -5.78
C ILE A 123 -23.19 6.31 -6.69
N ILE A 124 -23.46 7.50 -6.13
CA ILE A 124 -23.43 8.76 -6.89
C ILE A 124 -22.01 9.29 -7.09
N GLU A 125 -21.00 8.70 -6.44
CA GLU A 125 -19.56 9.02 -6.60
C GLU A 125 -19.22 10.53 -6.53
N ARG A 126 -20.04 11.30 -5.80
CA ARG A 126 -20.01 12.78 -5.76
C ARG A 126 -20.15 13.46 -7.14
N GLY A 127 -20.61 12.74 -8.16
CA GLY A 127 -20.72 13.21 -9.54
C GLY A 127 -19.37 13.36 -10.26
N LEU A 128 -18.33 12.68 -9.78
CA LEU A 128 -16.97 12.81 -10.31
C LEU A 128 -16.64 11.75 -11.39
N THR A 129 -17.58 11.52 -12.30
CA THR A 129 -17.50 10.56 -13.44
C THR A 129 -16.30 10.78 -14.37
N TRP A 130 -15.72 11.99 -14.35
CA TRP A 130 -14.68 12.44 -15.27
C TRP A 130 -13.25 12.17 -14.77
N ILE A 131 -13.07 11.66 -13.55
CA ILE A 131 -11.74 11.38 -12.99
C ILE A 131 -11.04 10.30 -13.83
N GLY A 132 -9.80 10.60 -14.24
CA GLY A 132 -8.96 9.67 -15.01
C GLY A 132 -9.16 9.73 -16.53
N GLN A 133 -10.06 10.58 -17.02
CA GLN A 133 -10.27 10.80 -18.45
C GLN A 133 -9.26 11.81 -19.04
N THR A 134 -9.16 11.82 -20.37
CA THR A 134 -8.36 12.83 -21.10
C THR A 134 -9.05 14.21 -21.06
N TYR A 135 -8.32 15.28 -21.39
CA TYR A 135 -8.88 16.63 -21.38
C TYR A 135 -10.06 16.77 -22.36
N GLU A 136 -9.93 16.14 -23.53
CA GLU A 136 -10.96 16.11 -24.56
C GLU A 136 -12.22 15.39 -24.06
N ASP A 137 -12.09 14.23 -23.43
CA ASP A 137 -13.23 13.44 -22.95
C ASP A 137 -13.97 14.12 -21.78
N ILE A 138 -13.25 14.86 -20.93
CA ILE A 138 -13.86 15.66 -19.86
C ILE A 138 -14.90 16.64 -20.41
N LEU A 139 -14.64 17.26 -21.58
CA LEU A 139 -15.56 18.20 -22.21
C LEU A 139 -16.74 17.51 -22.92
N HIS A 140 -16.60 16.25 -23.28
CA HIS A 140 -17.65 15.45 -23.94
C HIS A 140 -18.52 14.72 -22.91
N GLN A 141 -19.43 15.44 -22.25
CA GLN A 141 -20.28 14.91 -21.18
C GLN A 141 -21.05 13.63 -21.54
N GLN A 142 -21.39 13.42 -22.81
CA GLN A 142 -22.10 12.23 -23.29
C GLN A 142 -21.28 10.94 -23.16
N LEU A 143 -19.95 11.05 -23.03
CA LEU A 143 -19.04 9.90 -22.85
C LEU A 143 -18.82 9.54 -21.38
N HIS A 144 -19.42 10.28 -20.44
CA HIS A 144 -19.20 10.04 -19.02
C HIS A 144 -20.00 8.82 -18.56
N GLU A 145 -19.30 7.90 -17.89
CA GLU A 145 -19.88 6.70 -17.31
C GLU A 145 -19.57 6.63 -15.82
N HIS A 146 -20.47 6.02 -15.05
CA HIS A 146 -20.27 5.81 -13.63
C HIS A 146 -19.25 4.70 -13.36
N THR A 147 -18.48 4.84 -12.29
CA THR A 147 -17.57 3.78 -11.87
C THR A 147 -18.35 2.53 -11.45
N PRO A 148 -17.87 1.31 -11.75
CA PRO A 148 -18.53 0.11 -11.29
C PRO A 148 -18.40 0.00 -9.76
N TRP A 149 -19.45 -0.49 -9.12
CA TRP A 149 -19.57 -0.44 -7.66
C TRP A 149 -18.59 -1.36 -6.94
N LEU A 150 -17.81 -0.81 -6.02
CA LEU A 150 -16.99 -1.59 -5.08
C LEU A 150 -17.84 -2.32 -4.03
N VAL A 151 -18.95 -1.69 -3.62
CA VAL A 151 -19.95 -2.28 -2.72
C VAL A 151 -21.27 -2.25 -3.45
N GLN A 152 -21.86 -3.43 -3.64
CA GLN A 152 -23.16 -3.56 -4.29
C GLN A 152 -24.24 -2.83 -3.48
N PRO A 153 -25.19 -2.11 -4.10
CA PRO A 153 -26.23 -1.37 -3.38
C PRO A 153 -27.00 -2.22 -2.36
N GLU A 154 -27.19 -3.51 -2.64
CA GLU A 154 -27.90 -4.46 -1.76
C GLU A 154 -27.09 -4.79 -0.49
N ASN A 155 -25.78 -4.56 -0.50
CA ASN A 155 -24.88 -4.80 0.62
C ASN A 155 -24.63 -3.53 1.45
N ILE A 156 -25.40 -2.46 1.24
CA ILE A 156 -25.31 -1.22 2.01
C ILE A 156 -26.41 -1.22 3.07
N LYS A 157 -26.01 -1.08 4.34
CA LYS A 157 -26.93 -0.99 5.48
C LYS A 157 -26.77 0.35 6.18
N GLU A 158 -27.89 1.00 6.44
CA GLU A 158 -27.92 2.28 7.12
C GLU A 158 -28.14 2.12 8.63
N VAL A 159 -27.41 2.90 9.43
CA VAL A 159 -27.55 2.95 10.89
C VAL A 159 -27.92 4.36 11.33
N THR A 160 -28.87 4.47 12.27
CA THR A 160 -29.33 5.75 12.78
C THR A 160 -28.30 6.26 13.77
N GLU A 161 -27.50 7.21 13.33
CA GLU A 161 -26.54 7.96 14.14
C GLU A 161 -26.29 9.31 13.47
N ARG A 162 -25.75 10.28 14.23
CA ARG A 162 -25.18 11.49 13.63
C ARG A 162 -24.15 12.14 14.55
N ILE A 163 -22.95 12.33 14.02
CA ILE A 163 -21.91 13.18 14.61
C ILE A 163 -21.80 14.49 13.81
N SER A 164 -21.72 15.61 14.52
CA SER A 164 -21.50 16.94 13.94
C SER A 164 -20.02 17.22 13.71
N VAL A 165 -19.68 17.85 12.59
CA VAL A 165 -18.33 18.38 12.31
C VAL A 165 -18.09 19.75 12.97
N GLY A 166 -19.08 20.23 13.74
CA GLY A 166 -19.09 21.56 14.33
C GLY A 166 -19.72 22.61 13.42
N SER A 167 -20.09 23.74 14.00
CA SER A 167 -20.64 24.89 13.28
C SER A 167 -19.68 26.08 13.36
N TYR A 168 -19.39 26.71 12.22
CA TYR A 168 -18.64 27.96 12.19
C TYR A 168 -19.48 29.16 12.64
N TYR A 169 -20.81 29.03 12.64
CA TYR A 169 -21.72 30.11 12.98
C TYR A 169 -22.01 30.12 14.49
N MET A 170 -21.73 31.26 15.12
CA MET A 170 -21.78 31.46 16.58
C MET A 170 -23.15 31.20 17.22
N VAL A 171 -24.24 31.30 16.45
CA VAL A 171 -25.62 31.25 16.99
C VAL A 171 -26.02 29.83 17.44
N HIS A 172 -25.43 28.79 16.85
CA HIS A 172 -25.62 27.39 17.22
C HIS A 172 -24.27 26.68 17.20
N HIS A 173 -23.42 27.02 18.16
CA HIS A 173 -22.08 26.46 18.26
C HIS A 173 -22.12 25.02 18.80
N SER A 174 -22.06 24.02 17.93
CA SER A 174 -21.66 22.67 18.31
C SER A 174 -20.16 22.51 18.12
N PHE A 175 -19.50 21.84 19.06
CA PHE A 175 -18.11 21.46 18.87
C PHE A 175 -18.01 20.31 17.86
N PRO A 176 -16.93 20.24 17.05
CA PRO A 176 -16.63 19.06 16.27
C PRO A 176 -16.63 17.80 17.14
N GLY A 177 -17.21 16.71 16.65
CA GLY A 177 -17.34 15.46 17.40
C GLY A 177 -18.55 15.40 18.34
N THR A 178 -19.37 16.46 18.42
CA THR A 178 -20.61 16.42 19.19
C THR A 178 -21.59 15.40 18.57
N VAL A 179 -22.04 14.45 19.37
CA VAL A 179 -23.10 13.49 18.99
C VAL A 179 -24.44 14.22 18.98
N ILE A 180 -25.08 14.26 17.81
CA ILE A 180 -26.40 14.88 17.62
C ILE A 180 -27.51 13.84 17.70
N ILE A 181 -27.29 12.68 17.08
CA ILE A 181 -28.19 11.53 17.16
C ILE A 181 -27.36 10.36 17.70
N PRO A 182 -27.65 9.86 18.91
CA PRO A 182 -26.98 8.68 19.46
C PRO A 182 -27.15 7.47 18.55
N LEU A 183 -26.16 6.57 18.59
CA LEU A 183 -26.18 5.33 17.83
C LEU A 183 -27.37 4.46 18.24
N ASN A 184 -28.20 4.05 17.29
CA ASN A 184 -29.21 3.03 17.51
C ASN A 184 -28.61 1.62 17.35
N GLU A 185 -28.18 1.03 18.46
CA GLU A 185 -27.55 -0.30 18.49
C GLU A 185 -28.45 -1.44 17.99
N LYS A 186 -29.79 -1.26 17.99
CA LYS A 186 -30.71 -2.29 17.47
C LYS A 186 -30.64 -2.42 15.94
N GLU A 187 -30.10 -1.41 15.28
CA GLU A 187 -29.98 -1.36 13.81
C GLU A 187 -28.57 -1.71 13.32
N ALA A 188 -27.56 -1.65 14.20
CA ALA A 188 -26.20 -2.05 13.91
C ALA A 188 -26.15 -3.57 13.65
#